data_AF-A0A380PT92-F1
#
_entry.id   AF-A0A380PT92-F1
#
_cell.length_a   1.000
_cell.length_b   1.000
_cell.length_c   1.000
_cell.angle_alpha   90.00
_cell.angle_beta   90.00
_cell.angle_gamma   90.00
#
_symmetry.space_group_name_H-M   'P 1'
#
loop_
_entity.id
_entity.type
_entity.pdbx_description
1 polymer ?
#
loop_
_entity_poly.entity_id
_entity_poly.type
_entity_poly.pdbx_seq_one_letter_code
_entity_poly.pdbx_strand_id
1 'polypeptide(L)'
;MNKCSCSGFTLLETLLAITIFTLMSLAIYQSLIIVVKGSDAVKKKAKQINELNAVINILESNISHAIVSSHLIDEKVSGRNFRFGKSLLESDDFGICFFLNTHTDPYDYIKSEMVGFRLRNRYIEKLNYDLDENSPRVSKIIGDVTGFRIRIYQEPAGLNEWNEKKSLPKAVEVIIELGNQGRVRRVITLLNNTS
;
A
#
# COMPACT_ATOMS: atom_id res chain seq x y z
N MET A 1 -16.89 -29.09 77.66
CA MET A 1 -17.88 -28.19 77.01
C MET A 1 -17.11 -27.08 76.32
N ASN A 2 -16.92 -27.18 75.01
CA ASN A 2 -16.20 -26.16 74.25
C ASN A 2 -17.17 -25.03 73.90
N LYS A 3 -16.96 -23.83 74.44
CA LYS A 3 -17.69 -22.62 74.04
C LYS A 3 -17.23 -22.23 72.63
N CYS A 4 -18.15 -22.33 71.67
CA CYS A 4 -17.96 -21.76 70.35
C CYS A 4 -18.24 -20.26 70.44
N SER A 5 -17.20 -19.43 70.39
CA SER A 5 -17.31 -17.97 70.38
C SER A 5 -17.69 -17.51 68.97
N CYS A 6 -18.95 -17.09 68.80
CA CYS A 6 -19.43 -16.45 67.58
C CYS A 6 -19.08 -14.95 67.66
N SER A 7 -18.01 -14.54 66.99
CA SER A 7 -17.61 -13.13 66.91
C SER A 7 -18.30 -12.48 65.72
N GLY A 8 -19.12 -11.45 65.97
CA GLY A 8 -19.70 -10.63 64.92
C GLY A 8 -18.67 -9.67 64.33
N PHE A 9 -18.74 -9.42 63.02
CA PHE A 9 -17.87 -8.44 62.36
C PHE A 9 -18.12 -7.03 62.89
N THR A 10 -17.06 -6.25 63.08
CA THR A 10 -17.20 -4.85 63.48
C THR A 10 -17.59 -3.98 62.27
N LEU A 11 -18.25 -2.86 62.53
CA LEU A 11 -18.56 -1.87 61.48
C LEU A 11 -17.29 -1.42 60.75
N LEU A 12 -16.19 -1.24 61.49
CA LEU A 12 -14.89 -0.83 60.96
C LEU A 12 -14.34 -1.86 59.96
N GLU A 13 -14.50 -3.14 60.25
CA GLU A 13 -13.99 -4.24 59.43
C GLU A 13 -14.77 -4.38 58.12
N THR A 14 -16.09 -4.16 58.17
CA THR A 14 -16.94 -4.13 56.97
C THR A 14 -16.63 -2.90 56.12
N LEU A 15 -16.40 -1.74 56.73
CA LEU A 15 -15.98 -0.52 56.03
C LEU A 15 -14.61 -0.71 55.35
N LEU A 16 -13.65 -1.31 56.06
CA LEU A 16 -12.32 -1.60 55.51
C LEU A 16 -12.41 -2.58 54.34
N ALA A 17 -13.22 -3.64 54.47
CA ALA A 17 -13.40 -4.62 53.40
C ALA A 17 -13.99 -3.97 52.13
N ILE A 18 -15.02 -3.12 52.27
CA ILE A 18 -15.64 -2.44 51.12
C ILE A 18 -14.69 -1.41 50.51
N THR A 19 -13.93 -0.67 51.32
CA THR A 19 -12.94 0.30 50.79
C THR A 19 -11.82 -0.40 50.02
N ILE A 20 -11.26 -1.49 50.53
CA ILE A 20 -10.25 -2.27 49.80
C ILE A 20 -10.86 -2.87 48.52
N PHE A 21 -12.06 -3.45 48.61
CA PHE A 21 -12.73 -4.07 47.47
C PHE A 21 -13.05 -3.08 46.36
N THR A 22 -13.52 -1.88 46.71
CA THR A 22 -13.81 -0.80 45.74
C THR A 22 -12.54 -0.28 45.09
N LEU A 23 -11.46 -0.09 45.84
CA LEU A 23 -10.15 0.29 45.29
C LEU A 23 -9.60 -0.78 44.34
N MET A 24 -9.67 -2.06 44.70
CA MET A 24 -9.25 -3.16 43.82
C MET A 24 -10.11 -3.24 42.55
N SER A 25 -11.43 -3.15 42.69
CA SER A 25 -12.36 -3.15 41.56
C SER A 25 -12.08 -2.00 40.60
N LEU A 26 -11.79 -0.81 41.13
CA LEU A 26 -11.44 0.36 40.34
C LEU A 26 -10.12 0.15 39.57
N ALA A 27 -9.09 -0.43 40.22
CA ALA A 27 -7.81 -0.72 39.56
C ALA A 27 -7.96 -1.73 38.40
N ILE A 28 -8.73 -2.79 38.61
CA ILE A 28 -9.04 -3.79 37.57
C ILE A 28 -9.79 -3.13 36.41
N TYR A 29 -10.79 -2.31 36.71
CA TYR A 29 -11.55 -1.58 35.71
C TYR A 29 -10.67 -0.64 34.88
N GLN A 30 -9.75 0.09 35.53
CA GLN A 30 -8.78 0.94 34.82
C GLN A 30 -7.86 0.14 33.90
N SER A 31 -7.34 -1.01 34.37
CA SER A 31 -6.50 -1.90 33.56
C SER A 31 -7.24 -2.40 32.31
N LEU A 32 -8.50 -2.84 32.46
CA LEU A 32 -9.34 -3.26 31.34
C LEU A 32 -9.54 -2.13 30.33
N ILE A 33 -9.83 -0.91 30.79
CA ILE A 33 -9.98 0.26 29.91
C ILE A 33 -8.69 0.54 29.13
N ILE A 34 -7.53 0.42 29.77
CA ILE A 34 -6.23 0.65 29.11
C ILE A 34 -6.01 -0.37 27.98
N VAL A 35 -6.30 -1.65 28.23
CA VAL A 35 -6.16 -2.71 27.21
C VAL A 35 -7.15 -2.51 26.07
N VAL A 36 -8.42 -2.21 26.38
CA VAL A 36 -9.46 -1.98 25.37
C VAL A 36 -9.12 -0.76 24.51
N LYS A 37 -8.78 0.39 25.13
CA LYS A 37 -8.40 1.61 24.40
C LYS A 37 -7.10 1.45 23.61
N GLY A 38 -6.14 0.70 24.15
CA GLY A 38 -4.90 0.34 23.45
C GLY A 38 -5.18 -0.50 22.20
N SER A 39 -6.20 -1.37 22.24
CA SER A 39 -6.57 -2.23 21.11
C SER A 39 -7.03 -1.44 19.88
N ASP A 40 -7.88 -0.43 20.04
CA ASP A 40 -8.47 0.28 18.90
C ASP A 40 -7.47 1.15 18.15
N ALA A 41 -6.60 1.86 18.88
CA ALA A 41 -5.53 2.66 18.29
C ALA A 41 -4.54 1.77 17.52
N VAL A 42 -4.16 0.63 18.09
CA VAL A 42 -3.26 -0.35 17.46
C VAL A 42 -3.91 -0.96 16.22
N LYS A 43 -5.18 -1.38 16.29
CA LYS A 43 -5.93 -1.93 15.15
C LYS A 43 -6.00 -0.94 13.99
N LYS A 44 -6.29 0.34 14.26
CA LYS A 44 -6.34 1.37 13.23
C LYS A 44 -4.98 1.55 12.53
N LYS A 45 -3.89 1.57 13.30
CA LYS A 45 -2.53 1.66 12.75
C LYS A 45 -2.14 0.41 11.95
N ALA A 46 -2.48 -0.77 12.43
CA ALA A 46 -2.25 -2.02 11.71
C ALA A 46 -2.99 -2.04 10.36
N LYS A 47 -4.27 -1.61 10.34
CA LYS A 47 -5.04 -1.49 9.10
C LYS A 47 -4.37 -0.55 8.08
N GLN A 48 -3.92 0.61 8.54
CA GLN A 48 -3.21 1.59 7.69
C GLN A 48 -1.92 1.02 7.09
N ILE A 49 -1.12 0.31 7.88
CA ILE A 49 0.10 -0.36 7.39
C ILE A 49 -0.25 -1.45 6.37
N ASN A 50 -1.31 -2.22 6.61
CA ASN A 50 -1.75 -3.27 5.70
C ASN A 50 -2.24 -2.72 4.36
N GLU A 51 -2.99 -1.61 4.37
CA GLU A 51 -3.41 -0.91 3.14
C GLU A 51 -2.19 -0.45 2.33
N LEU A 52 -1.20 0.14 2.99
CA LEU A 52 0.05 0.55 2.35
C LEU A 52 0.83 -0.63 1.77
N ASN A 53 0.98 -1.72 2.54
CA ASN A 53 1.65 -2.92 2.07
C ASN A 53 0.92 -3.56 0.86
N ALA A 54 -0.41 -3.56 0.85
CA ALA A 54 -1.18 -4.05 -0.28
C ALA A 54 -0.90 -3.23 -1.56
N VAL A 55 -0.81 -1.91 -1.44
CA VAL A 55 -0.47 -1.02 -2.57
C VAL A 55 0.95 -1.27 -3.08
N ILE A 56 1.91 -1.39 -2.16
CA ILE A 56 3.29 -1.73 -2.50
C ILE A 56 3.36 -3.07 -3.23
N ASN A 57 2.65 -4.10 -2.76
CA ASN A 57 2.61 -5.40 -3.41
C ASN A 57 2.01 -5.32 -4.83
N ILE A 58 0.97 -4.51 -5.04
CA ILE A 58 0.40 -4.28 -6.38
C ILE A 58 1.43 -3.63 -7.30
N LEU A 59 2.11 -2.58 -6.82
CA LEU A 59 3.16 -1.89 -7.59
C LEU A 59 4.33 -2.82 -7.91
N GLU A 60 4.84 -3.54 -6.91
CA GLU A 60 5.94 -4.50 -7.06
C GLU A 60 5.58 -5.60 -8.05
N SER A 61 4.42 -6.23 -7.90
CA SER A 61 3.93 -7.26 -8.81
C SER A 61 3.81 -6.74 -10.24
N ASN A 62 3.18 -5.58 -10.45
CA ASN A 62 2.93 -5.06 -11.80
C ASN A 62 4.23 -4.58 -12.45
N ILE A 63 5.08 -3.83 -11.73
CA ILE A 63 6.34 -3.32 -12.28
C ILE A 63 7.32 -4.46 -12.57
N SER A 64 7.44 -5.45 -11.67
CA SER A 64 8.36 -6.57 -11.87
C SER A 64 8.02 -7.42 -13.09
N HIS A 65 6.74 -7.55 -13.42
CA HIS A 65 6.24 -8.32 -14.57
C HIS A 65 6.04 -7.47 -15.83
N ALA A 66 6.51 -6.22 -15.84
CA ALA A 66 6.46 -5.39 -17.04
C ALA A 66 7.14 -6.11 -18.21
N ILE A 67 6.56 -6.00 -19.40
CA ILE A 67 7.05 -6.64 -20.62
C ILE A 67 7.36 -5.62 -21.72
N VAL A 68 8.21 -6.02 -22.66
CA VAL A 68 8.38 -5.36 -23.94
C VAL A 68 7.40 -6.02 -24.93
N SER A 69 6.29 -5.36 -25.24
CA SER A 69 5.35 -5.88 -26.24
C SER A 69 5.90 -5.65 -27.65
N SER A 70 6.05 -6.73 -28.40
CA SER A 70 6.43 -6.69 -29.82
C SER A 70 5.21 -6.48 -30.75
N HIS A 71 4.00 -6.55 -30.20
CA HIS A 71 2.73 -6.54 -30.94
C HIS A 71 2.06 -5.16 -31.01
N LEU A 72 2.85 -4.08 -31.03
CA LEU A 72 2.33 -2.74 -31.28
C LEU A 72 2.20 -2.53 -32.79
N ILE A 73 1.14 -3.10 -33.36
CA ILE A 73 0.74 -2.92 -34.77
C ILE A 73 0.00 -1.58 -34.96
N ASP A 74 -0.50 -0.94 -33.89
CA ASP A 74 -1.24 0.31 -34.01
C ASP A 74 -0.43 1.53 -33.58
N GLU A 75 -0.24 2.46 -34.53
CA GLU A 75 0.58 3.67 -34.46
C GLU A 75 0.08 4.69 -33.42
N LYS A 76 -1.14 4.50 -32.88
CA LYS A 76 -1.78 5.41 -31.93
C LYS A 76 -1.25 5.32 -30.50
N VAL A 77 -0.82 4.15 -30.04
CA VAL A 77 -0.24 3.99 -28.70
C VAL A 77 1.27 4.04 -28.83
N SER A 78 1.80 5.27 -28.92
CA SER A 78 3.24 5.62 -28.98
C SER A 78 4.15 4.45 -28.56
N GLY A 79 4.79 3.81 -29.55
CA GLY A 79 5.54 2.55 -29.46
C GLY A 79 6.69 2.48 -28.44
N ARG A 80 6.38 2.69 -27.17
CA ARG A 80 7.28 2.75 -26.02
C ARG A 80 6.69 1.90 -24.91
N ASN A 81 7.39 0.80 -24.63
CA ASN A 81 6.89 -0.29 -23.80
C ASN A 81 6.88 0.02 -22.30
N PHE A 82 7.82 0.85 -21.83
CA PHE A 82 7.93 1.23 -20.44
C PHE A 82 8.28 2.71 -20.38
N ARG A 83 7.47 3.50 -19.69
CA ARG A 83 7.68 4.94 -19.57
C ARG A 83 7.41 5.39 -18.15
N PHE A 84 8.25 6.28 -17.64
CA PHE A 84 7.92 7.06 -16.47
C PHE A 84 8.54 8.44 -16.57
N GLY A 85 7.94 9.39 -15.86
CA GLY A 85 8.43 10.76 -15.81
C GLY A 85 7.43 11.68 -15.14
N LYS A 86 7.83 12.95 -15.00
CA LYS A 86 6.96 13.99 -14.44
C LYS A 86 5.76 14.24 -15.35
N SER A 87 4.59 14.42 -14.74
CA SER A 87 3.33 14.75 -15.39
C SER A 87 2.84 13.73 -16.44
N LEU A 88 3.44 12.54 -16.48
CA LEU A 88 2.99 11.46 -17.35
C LEU A 88 1.58 10.98 -16.91
N LEU A 89 0.70 10.68 -17.86
CA LEU A 89 -0.70 10.30 -17.62
C LEU A 89 -1.53 11.39 -16.88
N GLU A 90 -1.20 12.67 -17.06
CA GLU A 90 -1.80 13.79 -16.31
C GLU A 90 -1.58 13.65 -14.79
N SER A 91 -0.42 13.15 -14.39
CA SER A 91 -0.04 13.07 -12.98
C SER A 91 0.28 14.45 -12.39
N ASP A 92 -0.08 14.65 -11.13
CA ASP A 92 0.31 15.82 -10.33
C ASP A 92 1.82 15.78 -9.97
N ASP A 93 2.45 14.60 -9.99
CA ASP A 93 3.90 14.41 -9.77
C ASP A 93 4.48 13.46 -10.85
N PHE A 94 4.91 12.24 -10.53
CA PHE A 94 5.34 11.28 -11.55
C PHE A 94 4.18 10.39 -12.00
N GLY A 95 4.24 9.96 -13.25
CA GLY A 95 3.45 8.84 -13.75
C GLY A 95 4.37 7.76 -14.29
N ILE A 96 3.86 6.53 -14.33
CA ILE A 96 4.50 5.37 -14.95
C ILE A 96 3.46 4.60 -15.75
N CYS A 97 3.84 4.07 -16.91
CA CYS A 97 3.02 3.15 -17.67
C CYS A 97 3.88 2.08 -18.35
N PHE A 98 3.35 0.87 -18.44
CA PHE A 98 4.00 -0.28 -19.05
C PHE A 98 2.98 -1.34 -19.45
N PHE A 99 3.42 -2.31 -20.24
CA PHE A 99 2.59 -3.45 -20.64
C PHE A 99 2.73 -4.62 -19.67
N LEU A 100 1.63 -5.33 -19.45
CA LEU A 100 1.57 -6.61 -18.74
C LEU A 100 0.92 -7.66 -19.64
N ASN A 101 1.35 -8.91 -19.47
CA ASN A 101 0.64 -10.05 -20.02
C ASN A 101 -0.45 -10.49 -19.04
N THR A 102 -1.69 -10.54 -19.50
CA THR A 102 -2.84 -11.01 -18.72
C THR A 102 -3.31 -12.35 -19.30
N HIS A 103 -3.35 -13.38 -18.45
CA HIS A 103 -3.83 -14.71 -18.84
C HIS A 103 -5.33 -14.80 -18.57
N THR A 104 -6.14 -14.42 -19.55
CA THR A 104 -7.60 -14.33 -19.39
C THR A 104 -8.36 -14.53 -20.70
N ASP A 105 -7.86 -15.40 -21.58
CA ASP A 105 -8.66 -15.87 -22.71
C ASP A 105 -8.86 -17.38 -22.61
N PRO A 106 -10.10 -17.92 -22.62
CA PRO A 106 -10.38 -19.35 -22.70
C PRO A 106 -9.66 -20.06 -23.86
N TYR A 107 -9.21 -19.31 -24.87
CA TYR A 107 -8.53 -19.81 -26.07
C TYR A 107 -6.99 -19.74 -26.00
N ASP A 108 -6.40 -19.55 -24.81
CA ASP A 108 -4.94 -19.57 -24.56
C ASP A 108 -4.15 -18.43 -25.24
N TYR A 109 -4.83 -17.34 -25.60
CA TYR A 109 -4.19 -16.14 -26.12
C TYR A 109 -3.69 -15.25 -24.98
N ILE A 110 -2.43 -14.82 -25.09
CA ILE A 110 -1.85 -13.82 -24.19
C ILE A 110 -2.29 -12.44 -24.67
N LYS A 111 -3.19 -11.79 -23.93
CA LYS A 111 -3.53 -10.38 -24.15
C LYS A 111 -2.50 -9.50 -23.43
N SER A 112 -1.94 -8.52 -24.14
CA SER A 112 -1.10 -7.49 -23.53
C SER A 112 -1.97 -6.28 -23.18
N GLU A 113 -2.04 -5.92 -21.91
CA GLU A 113 -2.76 -4.74 -21.43
C GLU A 113 -1.76 -3.67 -21.00
N MET A 114 -2.08 -2.40 -21.27
CA MET A 114 -1.29 -1.28 -20.77
C MET A 114 -1.81 -0.88 -19.38
N VAL A 115 -0.92 -0.92 -18.40
CA VAL A 115 -1.19 -0.49 -17.03
C VAL A 115 -0.37 0.75 -16.71
N GLY A 116 -0.99 1.71 -16.03
CA GLY A 116 -0.35 2.91 -15.56
C GLY A 116 -0.63 3.21 -14.10
N PHE A 117 0.30 3.92 -13.45
CA PHE A 117 0.14 4.48 -12.13
C PHE A 117 0.43 5.98 -12.17
N ARG A 118 -0.40 6.78 -11.52
CA ARG A 118 -0.21 8.24 -11.40
C ARG A 118 -0.63 8.73 -10.04
N LEU A 119 -0.13 9.90 -9.66
CA LEU A 119 -0.65 10.67 -8.54
C LEU A 119 -1.66 11.68 -9.07
N ARG A 120 -2.90 11.66 -8.57
CA ARG A 120 -3.91 12.65 -8.91
C ARG A 120 -4.79 12.96 -7.70
N ASN A 121 -4.98 14.23 -7.39
CA ASN A 121 -5.83 14.68 -6.28
C ASN A 121 -5.47 14.02 -4.92
N ARG A 122 -4.18 13.83 -4.63
CA ARG A 122 -3.65 13.10 -3.45
C ARG A 122 -3.96 11.60 -3.38
N TYR A 123 -4.34 10.99 -4.51
CA TYR A 123 -4.49 9.54 -4.63
C TYR A 123 -3.49 8.97 -5.63
N ILE A 124 -2.91 7.81 -5.31
CA ILE A 124 -2.31 6.98 -6.34
C ILE A 124 -3.44 6.23 -7.04
N GLU A 125 -3.55 6.46 -8.34
CA GLU A 125 -4.52 5.82 -9.22
C GLU A 125 -3.81 4.78 -10.09
N LYS A 126 -4.42 3.60 -10.22
CA LYS A 126 -4.09 2.60 -11.25
C LYS A 126 -5.02 2.80 -12.44
N LEU A 127 -4.44 2.88 -13.63
CA LEU A 127 -5.11 3.01 -14.91
C LEU A 127 -4.90 1.70 -15.66
N ASN A 128 -5.99 1.04 -16.05
CA ASN A 128 -5.92 -0.10 -16.97
C ASN A 128 -6.51 0.34 -18.31
N TYR A 129 -5.72 0.24 -19.36
CA TYR A 129 -6.16 0.51 -20.73
C TYR A 129 -6.50 -0.83 -21.37
N ASP A 130 -7.78 -1.00 -21.71
CA ASP A 130 -8.18 -2.06 -22.61
C ASP A 130 -7.88 -1.63 -24.06
N LEU A 131 -7.51 -2.57 -24.91
CA LEU A 131 -7.25 -2.31 -26.34
C LEU A 131 -8.53 -1.81 -27.05
N ASP A 132 -9.69 -2.20 -26.54
CA ASP A 132 -11.00 -1.93 -27.16
C ASP A 132 -11.67 -0.64 -26.65
N GLU A 133 -11.18 -0.03 -25.56
CA GLU A 133 -11.79 1.17 -24.94
C GLU A 133 -10.93 2.43 -25.14
N ASN A 134 -11.57 3.56 -25.51
CA ASN A 134 -10.88 4.85 -25.67
C ASN A 134 -10.45 5.50 -24.35
N SER A 135 -10.95 5.04 -23.20
CA SER A 135 -10.65 5.61 -21.88
C SER A 135 -10.20 4.53 -20.90
N PRO A 136 -9.17 4.79 -20.07
CA PRO A 136 -8.71 3.81 -19.11
C PRO A 136 -9.71 3.63 -17.97
N ARG A 137 -9.81 2.40 -17.46
CA ARG A 137 -10.45 2.12 -16.18
C ARG A 137 -9.56 2.61 -15.05
N VAL A 138 -10.04 3.58 -14.28
CA VAL A 138 -9.29 4.23 -13.19
C VAL A 138 -9.73 3.68 -11.83
N SER A 139 -8.76 3.20 -11.03
CA SER A 139 -8.96 2.69 -9.68
C SER A 139 -8.07 3.43 -8.68
N LYS A 140 -8.65 3.98 -7.61
CA LYS A 140 -7.90 4.62 -6.52
C LYS A 140 -7.36 3.54 -5.59
N ILE A 141 -6.04 3.47 -5.42
CA ILE A 141 -5.38 2.41 -4.64
C ILE A 141 -5.06 2.87 -3.21
N ILE A 142 -4.55 4.10 -3.07
CA ILE A 142 -4.24 4.70 -1.77
C ILE A 142 -4.42 6.21 -1.81
N GLY A 143 -4.93 6.77 -0.73
CA GLY A 143 -5.11 8.21 -0.53
C GLY A 143 -4.08 8.80 0.43
N ASP A 144 -4.20 10.11 0.67
CA ASP A 144 -3.28 10.89 1.51
C ASP A 144 -1.81 10.86 1.01
N VAL A 145 -1.65 10.72 -0.31
CA VAL A 145 -0.32 10.75 -0.95
C VAL A 145 0.01 12.19 -1.32
N THR A 146 1.16 12.65 -0.83
CA THR A 146 1.70 14.00 -1.03
C THR A 146 2.81 14.03 -2.08
N GLY A 147 3.43 12.89 -2.38
CA GLY A 147 4.47 12.78 -3.38
C GLY A 147 4.59 11.36 -3.92
N PHE A 148 4.88 11.24 -5.21
CA PHE A 148 5.06 9.98 -5.90
C PHE A 148 6.15 10.15 -6.95
N ARG A 149 7.30 9.51 -6.71
CA ARG A 149 8.52 9.68 -7.52
C ARG A 149 9.08 8.34 -7.94
N ILE A 150 9.67 8.33 -9.14
CA ILE A 150 10.25 7.13 -9.74
C ILE A 150 11.63 7.47 -10.29
N ARG A 151 12.59 6.57 -10.10
CA ARG A 151 13.98 6.72 -10.56
C ARG A 151 14.50 5.40 -11.10
N ILE A 152 15.42 5.45 -12.05
CA ILE A 152 16.16 4.25 -12.46
C ILE A 152 17.21 3.88 -11.41
N TYR A 153 17.25 2.59 -11.09
CA TYR A 153 18.25 1.97 -10.23
C TYR A 153 19.24 1.16 -11.09
N GLN A 154 20.02 1.87 -11.90
CA GLN A 154 21.05 1.34 -12.80
C GLN A 154 22.06 2.46 -13.12
N GLU A 155 23.30 2.11 -13.48
CA GLU A 155 24.31 3.06 -13.95
C GLU A 155 23.95 3.64 -15.34
N PRO A 156 23.97 4.97 -15.53
CA PRO A 156 24.21 6.00 -14.52
C PRO A 156 22.98 6.20 -13.62
N ALA A 157 23.21 6.13 -12.30
CA ALA A 157 22.14 6.21 -11.31
C ALA A 157 21.46 7.59 -11.30
N GLY A 158 20.14 7.61 -11.12
CA GLY A 158 19.41 8.85 -10.85
C GLY A 158 18.71 9.52 -12.05
N LEU A 159 18.53 8.79 -13.16
CA LEU A 159 17.64 9.23 -14.23
C LEU A 159 16.19 9.27 -13.71
N ASN A 160 15.55 10.43 -13.86
CA ASN A 160 14.17 10.70 -13.45
C ASN A 160 13.15 10.49 -14.58
N GLU A 161 13.61 10.06 -15.76
CA GLU A 161 12.75 9.75 -16.89
C GLU A 161 13.30 8.51 -17.61
N TRP A 162 12.38 7.68 -18.10
CA TRP A 162 12.68 6.59 -19.02
C TRP A 162 11.67 6.60 -20.14
N ASN A 163 12.16 6.58 -21.37
CA ASN A 163 11.32 6.67 -22.56
C ASN A 163 11.87 5.81 -23.71
N GLU A 164 12.61 4.75 -23.35
CA GLU A 164 13.19 3.82 -24.32
C GLU A 164 12.13 2.92 -24.94
N LYS A 165 12.27 2.65 -26.24
CA LYS A 165 11.27 1.91 -27.02
C LYS A 165 11.31 0.40 -26.77
N LYS A 166 12.51 -0.17 -26.67
CA LYS A 166 12.75 -1.62 -26.72
C LYS A 166 13.47 -2.19 -25.50
N SER A 167 13.73 -1.38 -24.48
CA SER A 167 14.45 -1.81 -23.29
C SER A 167 13.68 -1.49 -22.01
N LEU A 168 13.74 -2.43 -21.09
CA LEU A 168 13.29 -2.26 -19.72
C LEU A 168 14.51 -1.88 -18.85
N PRO A 169 14.35 -0.97 -17.88
CA PRO A 169 15.41 -0.71 -16.92
C PRO A 169 15.66 -1.99 -16.10
N LYS A 170 16.89 -2.15 -15.58
CA LYS A 170 17.20 -3.31 -14.72
C LYS A 170 16.36 -3.32 -13.45
N ALA A 171 16.24 -2.15 -12.84
CA ALA A 171 15.41 -1.92 -11.67
C ALA A 171 14.92 -0.45 -11.62
N VAL A 172 13.80 -0.25 -10.96
CA VAL A 172 13.26 1.09 -10.67
C VAL A 172 13.08 1.27 -9.18
N GLU A 173 13.38 2.46 -8.72
CA GLU A 173 13.10 2.91 -7.37
C GLU A 173 11.79 3.70 -7.37
N VAL A 174 10.86 3.27 -6.53
CA VAL A 174 9.58 3.94 -6.30
C VAL A 174 9.59 4.55 -4.90
N ILE A 175 9.25 5.84 -4.82
CA ILE A 175 9.19 6.61 -3.58
C ILE A 175 7.77 7.17 -3.44
N ILE A 176 7.11 6.84 -2.33
CA ILE A 176 5.77 7.31 -1.99
C ILE A 176 5.85 8.11 -0.68
N GLU A 177 5.30 9.31 -0.68
CA GLU A 177 5.24 10.18 0.50
C GLU A 177 3.80 10.33 0.97
N LEU A 178 3.50 9.84 2.17
CA LEU A 178 2.18 9.91 2.78
C LEU A 178 2.15 11.03 3.82
N GLY A 179 1.10 11.84 3.80
CA GLY A 179 0.99 13.03 4.65
C GLY A 179 1.21 12.76 6.13
N ASN A 180 0.70 11.64 6.64
CA ASN A 180 0.75 11.30 8.06
C ASN A 180 1.66 10.11 8.41
N GLN A 181 2.33 9.48 7.43
CA GLN A 181 3.05 8.22 7.62
C GLN A 181 4.51 8.26 7.16
N GLY A 182 4.96 9.38 6.61
CA GLY A 182 6.34 9.57 6.15
C GLY A 182 6.56 9.02 4.74
N ARG A 183 7.80 8.62 4.46
CA ARG A 183 8.25 8.22 3.12
C ARG A 183 8.51 6.71 3.07
N VAL A 184 7.92 6.04 2.09
CA VAL A 184 8.25 4.65 1.73
C VAL A 184 9.08 4.64 0.45
N ARG A 185 10.15 3.84 0.46
CA ARG A 185 11.03 3.61 -0.68
C ARG A 185 11.12 2.12 -0.96
N ARG A 186 10.95 1.74 -2.22
CA ARG A 186 11.09 0.36 -2.72
C ARG A 186 11.91 0.35 -3.99
N VAL A 187 12.81 -0.62 -4.10
CA VAL A 187 13.57 -0.89 -5.32
C VAL A 187 13.00 -2.17 -5.91
N ILE A 188 12.56 -2.10 -7.15
CA ILE A 188 11.83 -3.16 -7.83
C ILE A 188 12.64 -3.58 -9.04
N THR A 189 13.05 -4.84 -9.07
CA THR A 189 13.73 -5.45 -10.22
C THR A 189 12.70 -5.89 -11.25
N LEU A 190 12.96 -5.59 -12.52
CA LEU A 190 12.12 -6.05 -13.62
C LEU A 190 12.60 -7.44 -14.03
N LEU A 191 11.69 -8.42 -14.08
CA LEU A 191 12.02 -9.82 -14.32
C LEU A 191 12.26 -10.12 -15.81
N ASN A 192 11.56 -9.41 -16.69
CA ASN A 192 11.66 -9.58 -18.14
C ASN A 192 12.68 -8.64 -18.79
N ASN A 193 13.67 -8.17 -18.03
CA ASN A 193 14.70 -7.25 -18.52
C ASN A 193 15.87 -7.94 -19.25
N THR A 194 15.80 -9.27 -19.41
CA THR A 194 16.85 -10.08 -20.03
C THR A 194 16.89 -9.84 -21.54
N SER A 195 18.04 -9.35 -22.01
CA SER A 195 18.41 -9.25 -23.43
C SER A 195 18.60 -10.62 -24.08
#